data_AF-A0A1D6EC61-F1
#
_entry.id   AF-A0A1D6EC61-F1
#
_cell.length_a   1.000
_cell.length_b   1.000
_cell.length_c   1.000
_cell.angle_alpha   90.00
_cell.angle_beta   90.00
_cell.angle_gamma   90.00
#
_symmetry.space_group_name_H-M   'P 1'
#
loop_
_entity.id
_entity.type
_entity.pdbx_description
1 polymer ?
#
loop_
_entity_poly.entity_id
_entity_poly.type
_entity_poly.pdbx_seq_one_letter_code
_entity_poly.pdbx_strand_id
1 'polypeptide(L)'
;MAVPRPRICALRRGTLLLFLLVPLIYSGLRALNKIGLSSEENYSGEHVPFVTVFTTYNSVSAGDGNVPPDSVTVGNSSYSKIERSMTILNTFISFIKVSMPRSDVIILTDPGSKFSVNQGSATLLPIEGNYSRGNLMLQRIKTYIAFLEQKLVEFDRTERLNHFVLTDSDIAVVDDLGHIFEKNPHFHLAVTFRNNKGQPLNSGFVAVRASKLQIKLCFFRAVEFLKQVLETYSLRYTR
;
A
#
# COMPACT_ATOMS: atom_id res chain seq x y z
N MET A 1 34.77 -2.19 -3.41
CA MET A 1 33.96 -1.24 -4.22
C MET A 1 32.81 -0.74 -3.35
N ALA A 2 32.61 0.58 -3.22
CA ALA A 2 31.51 1.13 -2.43
C ALA A 2 30.20 1.05 -3.24
N VAL A 3 29.16 0.41 -2.69
CA VAL A 3 27.83 0.36 -3.30
C VAL A 3 27.21 1.77 -3.24
N PRO A 4 26.81 2.38 -4.37
CA PRO A 4 26.27 3.74 -4.38
C PRO A 4 24.93 3.83 -3.63
N ARG A 5 24.82 4.80 -2.71
CA ARG A 5 23.66 4.95 -1.81
C ARG A 5 22.36 5.29 -2.56
N PRO A 6 21.20 4.79 -2.12
CA PRO A 6 19.90 5.17 -2.68
C PRO A 6 19.64 6.67 -2.50
N ARG A 7 19.16 7.34 -3.56
CA ARG A 7 18.57 8.69 -3.43
C ARG A 7 17.16 8.55 -2.89
N ILE A 8 16.99 8.98 -1.64
CA ILE A 8 15.73 8.92 -0.87
C ILE A 8 15.12 10.31 -0.82
N CYS A 9 13.84 10.43 -1.14
CA CYS A 9 13.07 11.65 -0.91
C CYS A 9 12.19 11.49 0.35
N ALA A 10 12.26 12.46 1.26
CA ALA A 10 11.34 12.54 2.39
C ALA A 10 10.15 13.40 2.00
N LEU A 11 8.94 12.81 1.92
CA LEU A 11 7.74 13.56 1.59
C LEU A 11 7.18 14.23 2.86
N ARG A 12 7.00 15.56 2.81
CA ARG A 12 6.33 16.31 3.88
C ARG A 12 4.83 16.03 3.84
N ARG A 13 4.19 15.98 5.01
CA ARG A 13 2.73 15.79 5.15
C ARG A 13 1.89 16.78 4.33
N GLY A 14 2.37 18.00 4.09
CA GLY A 14 1.64 18.99 3.27
C GLY A 14 1.57 18.66 1.78
N THR A 15 2.43 17.77 1.28
CA THR A 15 2.45 17.31 -0.13
C THR A 15 1.60 16.05 -0.33
N LEU A 16 1.19 15.38 0.76
CA LEU A 16 0.30 14.22 0.74
C LEU A 16 -0.97 14.57 1.53
N LEU A 17 -2.05 14.94 0.85
CA LEU A 17 -3.35 14.96 1.49
C LEU A 17 -3.81 13.50 1.68
N LEU A 18 -3.41 12.89 2.80
CA LEU A 18 -3.73 11.51 3.14
C LEU A 18 -4.54 11.50 4.44
N PHE A 19 -5.80 11.11 4.36
CA PHE A 19 -6.64 10.97 5.55
C PHE A 19 -6.67 9.51 6.01
N LEU A 20 -6.50 9.29 7.33
CA LEU A 20 -6.69 7.98 7.95
C LEU A 20 -8.19 7.68 8.05
N LEU A 21 -8.60 6.50 7.57
CA LEU A 21 -10.02 6.19 7.30
C LEU A 21 -10.91 5.96 8.53
N VAL A 22 -10.36 5.86 9.74
CA VAL A 22 -11.13 5.35 10.90
C VAL A 22 -12.38 6.19 11.26
N PRO A 23 -12.40 7.53 11.14
CA PRO A 23 -13.63 8.32 11.29
C PRO A 23 -14.36 8.61 9.97
N LEU A 24 -13.74 8.33 8.82
CA LEU A 24 -14.18 8.84 7.50
C LEU A 24 -15.14 7.92 6.76
N ILE A 25 -15.30 6.66 7.18
CA ILE A 25 -16.21 5.71 6.50
C ILE A 25 -17.66 6.22 6.50
N TYR A 26 -18.09 6.95 7.53
CA TYR A 26 -19.48 7.44 7.63
C TYR A 26 -19.76 8.69 6.77
N SER A 27 -18.76 9.58 6.61
CA SER A 27 -18.90 10.82 5.81
C SER A 27 -18.41 10.67 4.37
N GLY A 28 -17.45 9.78 4.12
CA GLY A 28 -16.83 9.56 2.81
C GLY A 28 -17.77 8.93 1.78
N LEU A 29 -18.61 7.97 2.19
CA LEU A 29 -19.67 7.41 1.33
C LEU A 29 -20.72 8.47 0.93
N ARG A 30 -21.02 9.42 1.83
CA ARG A 30 -21.96 10.53 1.56
C ARG A 30 -21.34 11.60 0.66
N ALA A 31 -20.02 11.79 0.70
CA ALA A 31 -19.28 12.67 -0.20
C ALA A 31 -19.11 12.05 -1.60
N LEU A 32 -18.82 10.75 -1.69
CA LEU A 32 -18.74 9.99 -2.94
C LEU A 32 -20.06 10.04 -3.73
N ASN A 33 -21.21 9.93 -3.05
CA ASN A 33 -22.53 10.06 -3.69
C ASN A 33 -22.85 11.48 -4.21
N LYS A 34 -22.10 12.51 -3.82
CA LYS A 34 -22.29 13.89 -4.28
C LYS A 34 -21.33 14.31 -5.39
N ILE A 35 -20.25 13.56 -5.62
CA ILE A 35 -19.39 13.75 -6.78
C ILE A 35 -20.11 13.04 -7.92
N GLY A 36 -20.97 13.78 -8.63
CA GLY A 36 -21.53 13.31 -9.88
C GLY A 36 -20.40 12.79 -10.75
N LEU A 37 -20.58 11.56 -11.27
CA LEU A 37 -19.71 10.96 -12.28
C LEU A 37 -19.84 11.83 -13.56
N SER A 38 -19.21 13.00 -13.55
CA SER A 38 -19.04 13.79 -14.76
C SER A 38 -18.07 13.03 -15.66
N SER A 39 -18.52 12.86 -16.90
CA SER A 39 -17.86 12.22 -18.03
C SER A 39 -16.35 12.34 -18.07
N GLU A 40 -15.72 11.32 -18.65
CA GLU A 40 -14.33 11.23 -19.13
C GLU A 40 -13.78 12.56 -19.71
N GLU A 41 -13.46 13.53 -18.86
CA GLU A 41 -12.65 14.67 -19.22
C GLU A 41 -11.20 14.25 -19.10
N ASN A 42 -10.55 13.98 -20.24
CA ASN A 42 -9.10 13.93 -20.48
C ASN A 42 -8.20 13.90 -19.23
N TYR A 43 -8.27 12.82 -18.44
CA TYR A 43 -7.34 12.62 -17.33
C TYR A 43 -5.95 12.33 -17.91
N SER A 44 -5.11 13.37 -18.01
CA SER A 44 -3.70 13.24 -18.40
C SER A 44 -2.83 12.62 -17.30
N GLY A 45 -3.43 12.24 -16.16
CA GLY A 45 -2.72 11.66 -15.01
C GLY A 45 -1.91 10.43 -15.39
N GLU A 46 -0.70 10.36 -14.85
CA GLU A 46 0.24 9.26 -15.07
C GLU A 46 -0.35 7.94 -14.51
N HIS A 47 -0.11 6.84 -15.23
CA HIS A 47 -0.51 5.51 -14.78
C HIS A 47 0.39 5.05 -13.62
N VAL A 48 -0.13 5.09 -12.39
CA VAL A 48 0.62 4.69 -11.18
C VAL A 48 -0.16 3.63 -10.40
N PRO A 49 0.18 2.34 -10.53
CA PRO A 49 -0.43 1.29 -9.73
C PRO A 49 -0.17 1.44 -8.24
N PHE A 50 -1.21 1.18 -7.46
CA PHE A 50 -1.19 1.13 -6.01
C PHE A 50 -1.03 -0.31 -5.54
N VAL A 51 -0.12 -0.54 -4.61
CA VAL A 51 0.21 -1.87 -4.11
C VAL A 51 -0.06 -1.89 -2.61
N THR A 52 -0.98 -2.73 -2.16
CA THR A 52 -1.33 -2.88 -0.74
C THR A 52 -1.14 -4.30 -0.28
N VAL A 53 -0.63 -4.47 0.95
CA VAL A 53 -0.65 -5.78 1.61
C VAL A 53 -1.97 -5.95 2.34
N PHE A 54 -2.68 -7.05 2.09
CA PHE A 54 -3.95 -7.34 2.74
C PHE A 54 -4.10 -8.84 2.98
N THR A 55 -4.66 -9.20 4.13
CA THR A 55 -4.93 -10.60 4.49
C THR A 55 -6.21 -10.65 5.31
N THR A 56 -7.00 -11.70 5.10
CA THR A 56 -8.14 -12.02 5.95
C THR A 56 -7.72 -13.12 6.90
N TYR A 57 -7.66 -12.82 8.20
CA TYR A 57 -7.51 -13.85 9.21
C TYR A 57 -8.77 -14.70 9.24
N ASN A 58 -8.66 -15.98 8.89
CA ASN A 58 -9.64 -16.95 9.34
C ASN A 58 -9.58 -16.93 10.87
N SER A 59 -10.72 -16.69 11.52
CA SER A 59 -10.90 -16.91 12.95
C SER A 59 -10.78 -18.40 13.23
N VAL A 60 -9.55 -18.94 13.20
CA VAL A 60 -9.30 -20.24 13.81
C VAL A 60 -9.39 -19.98 15.31
N SER A 61 -10.47 -20.49 15.91
CA SER A 61 -10.74 -20.47 17.33
C SER A 61 -9.59 -21.13 18.07
N ALA A 62 -8.55 -20.35 18.42
CA ALA A 62 -7.58 -20.77 19.41
C ALA A 62 -8.36 -20.82 20.73
N GLY A 63 -8.61 -22.04 21.22
CA GLY A 63 -9.28 -22.27 22.48
C GLY A 63 -8.53 -21.59 23.60
N ASP A 64 -9.05 -20.45 24.04
CA ASP A 64 -9.01 -20.02 25.43
C ASP A 64 -10.13 -18.99 25.66
N GLY A 65 -10.83 -19.14 26.78
CA GLY A 65 -12.19 -18.68 27.03
C GLY A 65 -12.40 -17.17 27.24
N ASN A 66 -11.70 -16.30 26.52
CA ASN A 66 -11.93 -14.86 26.53
C ASN A 66 -11.88 -14.30 25.11
N VAL A 67 -12.91 -14.60 24.32
CA VAL A 67 -13.11 -14.05 22.97
C VAL A 67 -13.56 -12.59 23.11
N PRO A 68 -12.75 -11.58 22.72
CA PRO A 68 -13.24 -10.21 22.61
C PRO A 68 -14.39 -10.20 21.59
N PRO A 69 -15.42 -9.36 21.75
CA PRO A 69 -16.52 -9.33 20.79
C PRO A 69 -15.96 -9.14 19.38
N ASP A 70 -16.24 -10.11 18.50
CA ASP A 70 -15.77 -10.13 17.11
C ASP A 70 -16.41 -9.04 16.24
N SER A 71 -17.28 -8.23 16.84
CA SER A 71 -18.00 -7.13 16.24
C SER A 71 -17.48 -5.77 16.69
N VAL A 72 -17.38 -4.86 15.72
CA VAL A 72 -17.04 -3.44 15.92
C VAL A 72 -18.21 -2.61 15.41
N THR A 73 -18.79 -1.80 16.29
CA THR A 73 -19.87 -0.88 15.93
C THR A 73 -19.30 0.46 15.46
N VAL A 74 -19.72 0.91 14.28
CA VAL A 74 -19.40 2.24 13.72
C VAL A 74 -20.71 2.93 13.37
N GLY A 75 -21.07 3.98 14.12
CA GLY A 75 -22.39 4.61 14.02
C GLY A 75 -23.49 3.62 14.41
N ASN A 76 -24.46 3.41 13.52
CA ASN A 76 -25.58 2.48 13.73
C ASN A 76 -25.34 1.09 13.11
N SER A 77 -24.15 0.82 12.59
CA SER A 77 -23.81 -0.44 11.91
C SER A 77 -22.80 -1.23 12.73
N SER A 78 -23.04 -2.53 12.89
CA SER A 78 -22.11 -3.47 13.51
C SER A 78 -21.43 -4.30 12.42
N TYR A 79 -20.10 -4.39 12.49
CA TYR A 79 -19.29 -5.12 11.52
C TYR A 79 -18.49 -6.21 12.22
N SER A 80 -18.49 -7.43 11.70
CA SER A 80 -17.45 -8.40 12.07
C SER A 80 -16.07 -7.88 11.67
N LYS A 81 -15.01 -8.40 12.30
CA LYS A 81 -13.62 -8.05 11.97
C LYS A 81 -13.28 -8.25 10.48
N ILE A 82 -13.84 -9.28 9.86
CA ILE A 82 -13.64 -9.58 8.42
C ILE A 82 -14.39 -8.56 7.57
N GLU A 83 -15.67 -8.32 7.84
CA GLU A 83 -16.48 -7.34 7.12
C GLU A 83 -15.88 -5.94 7.22
N ARG A 84 -15.38 -5.55 8.39
CA ARG A 84 -14.68 -4.28 8.58
C ARG A 84 -13.45 -4.19 7.69
N SER A 85 -12.59 -5.20 7.70
CA SER A 85 -11.36 -5.23 6.90
C SER A 85 -11.67 -5.17 5.40
N MET A 86 -12.66 -5.92 4.94
CA MET A 86 -13.13 -5.89 3.55
C MET A 86 -13.75 -4.54 3.17
N THR A 87 -14.51 -3.92 4.08
CA THR A 87 -15.10 -2.59 3.86
C THR A 87 -14.00 -1.53 3.70
N ILE A 88 -12.96 -1.60 4.54
CA ILE A 88 -11.79 -0.70 4.43
C ILE A 88 -11.09 -0.89 3.09
N LEU A 89 -10.78 -2.13 2.69
CA LEU A 89 -10.16 -2.42 1.40
C LEU A 89 -10.99 -1.93 0.21
N ASN A 90 -12.31 -2.21 0.21
CA ASN A 90 -13.20 -1.76 -0.85
C ASN A 90 -13.30 -0.22 -0.90
N THR A 91 -13.27 0.43 0.25
CA THR A 91 -13.25 1.89 0.35
C THR A 91 -11.97 2.46 -0.26
N PHE A 92 -10.81 1.89 0.08
CA PHE A 92 -9.52 2.25 -0.51
C PHE A 92 -9.51 2.12 -2.04
N ILE A 93 -9.98 0.99 -2.58
CA ILE A 93 -10.07 0.79 -4.04
C ILE A 93 -10.99 1.84 -4.66
N SER A 94 -12.11 2.18 -4.01
CA SER A 94 -13.06 3.19 -4.49
C SER A 94 -12.45 4.59 -4.51
N PHE A 95 -11.66 4.95 -3.50
CA PHE A 95 -10.92 6.22 -3.48
C PHE A 95 -9.91 6.30 -4.63
N ILE A 96 -9.18 5.22 -4.90
CA ILE A 96 -8.23 5.20 -6.04
C ILE A 96 -8.96 5.35 -7.36
N LYS A 97 -10.08 4.63 -7.56
CA LYS A 97 -10.88 4.76 -8.78
C LYS A 97 -11.39 6.18 -9.04
N VAL A 98 -11.71 6.92 -7.98
CA VAL A 98 -12.21 8.29 -8.11
C VAL A 98 -11.06 9.27 -8.32
N SER A 99 -9.99 9.18 -7.53
CA SER A 99 -8.89 10.14 -7.55
C SER A 99 -7.88 9.88 -8.68
N MET A 100 -7.71 8.61 -9.08
CA MET A 100 -6.76 8.16 -10.10
C MET A 100 -7.38 7.02 -10.96
N PRO A 101 -8.41 7.32 -11.78
CA PRO A 101 -9.23 6.30 -12.46
C PRO A 101 -8.46 5.38 -13.41
N ARG A 102 -7.28 5.82 -13.87
CA ARG A 102 -6.42 5.02 -14.75
C ARG A 102 -5.57 4.01 -13.98
N SER A 103 -5.36 4.20 -12.68
CA SER A 103 -4.45 3.39 -11.87
C SER A 103 -5.04 2.05 -11.48
N ASP A 104 -4.21 1.00 -11.58
CA ASP A 104 -4.52 -0.32 -11.06
C ASP A 104 -4.32 -0.42 -9.55
N VAL A 105 -5.05 -1.33 -8.90
CA VAL A 105 -4.79 -1.75 -7.52
C VAL A 105 -4.25 -3.18 -7.51
N ILE A 106 -3.11 -3.40 -6.88
CA ILE A 106 -2.49 -4.71 -6.71
C ILE A 106 -2.52 -5.05 -5.22
N ILE A 107 -3.14 -6.16 -4.88
CA ILE A 107 -3.32 -6.60 -3.50
C ILE A 107 -2.40 -7.80 -3.27
N LEU A 108 -1.38 -7.59 -2.46
CA LEU A 108 -0.44 -8.62 -2.05
C LEU A 108 -1.03 -9.36 -0.85
N THR A 109 -1.29 -10.65 -0.99
CA THR A 109 -2.01 -11.45 0.02
C THR A 109 -1.31 -12.75 0.36
N ASP A 110 -1.59 -13.26 1.56
CA ASP A 110 -1.30 -14.65 1.92
C ASP A 110 -2.02 -15.60 0.93
N PRO A 111 -1.31 -16.57 0.32
CA PRO A 111 -1.91 -17.61 -0.53
C PRO A 111 -3.05 -18.39 0.15
N GLY A 112 -3.03 -18.50 1.48
CA GLY A 112 -4.08 -19.15 2.27
C GLY A 112 -5.32 -18.28 2.53
N SER A 113 -5.28 -16.99 2.17
CA SER A 113 -6.43 -16.08 2.38
C SER A 113 -7.57 -16.40 1.41
N LYS A 114 -8.79 -16.52 1.95
CA LYS A 114 -9.99 -16.81 1.18
C LYS A 114 -10.88 -15.56 1.10
N PHE A 115 -10.59 -14.69 0.15
CA PHE A 115 -11.48 -13.57 -0.19
C PHE A 115 -11.45 -13.30 -1.69
N SER A 116 -12.53 -12.74 -2.20
CA SER A 116 -12.61 -12.20 -3.55
C SER A 116 -12.75 -10.68 -3.48
N VAL A 117 -12.26 -10.00 -4.52
CA VAL A 117 -12.44 -8.57 -4.70
C VAL A 117 -13.31 -8.38 -5.92
N ASN A 118 -14.54 -7.90 -5.73
CA ASN A 118 -15.53 -7.77 -6.79
C ASN A 118 -15.31 -6.53 -7.69
N GLN A 119 -14.17 -5.84 -7.54
CA GLN A 119 -13.87 -4.60 -8.22
C GLN A 119 -12.81 -4.83 -9.31
N GLY A 120 -13.21 -4.82 -10.58
CA GLY A 120 -12.38 -5.21 -11.74
C GLY A 120 -11.09 -4.43 -12.02
N SER A 121 -10.73 -3.43 -11.21
CA SER A 121 -9.43 -2.74 -11.27
C SER A 121 -8.43 -3.25 -10.23
N ALA A 122 -8.83 -4.22 -9.40
CA ALA A 122 -8.00 -4.79 -8.36
C ALA A 122 -7.55 -6.21 -8.73
N THR A 123 -6.24 -6.46 -8.68
CA THR A 123 -5.63 -7.76 -8.93
C THR A 123 -5.08 -8.34 -7.64
N LEU A 124 -5.38 -9.61 -7.36
CA LEU A 124 -4.81 -10.34 -6.23
C LEU A 124 -3.48 -10.98 -6.66
N LEU A 125 -2.42 -10.76 -5.89
CA LEU A 125 -1.13 -11.41 -6.08
C LEU A 125 -0.74 -12.15 -4.78
N PRO A 126 -0.74 -13.49 -4.78
CA PRO A 126 -0.32 -14.26 -3.63
C PRO A 126 1.19 -14.13 -3.41
N ILE A 127 1.61 -13.79 -2.19
CA ILE A 127 3.01 -13.73 -1.77
C ILE A 127 3.17 -14.45 -0.44
N GLU A 128 4.03 -15.46 -0.42
CA GLU A 128 4.34 -16.27 0.77
C GLU A 128 4.88 -15.42 1.93
N GLY A 129 4.54 -15.84 3.15
CA GLY A 129 5.19 -15.36 4.37
C GLY A 129 4.31 -15.40 5.63
N ASN A 130 4.77 -14.73 6.68
CA ASN A 130 4.13 -14.80 8.00
C ASN A 130 3.26 -13.58 8.26
N TYR A 131 1.97 -13.70 7.97
CA TYR A 131 0.99 -12.65 8.13
C TYR A 131 0.40 -12.55 9.54
N SER A 132 0.97 -13.23 10.55
CA SER A 132 0.51 -13.11 11.94
C SER A 132 0.53 -11.66 12.45
N ARG A 133 -0.41 -11.33 13.34
CA ARG A 133 -0.65 -9.96 13.81
C ARG A 133 0.61 -9.24 14.33
N GLY A 134 1.48 -9.95 15.05
CA GLY A 134 2.73 -9.40 15.59
C GLY A 134 3.81 -9.13 14.52
N ASN A 135 3.71 -9.75 13.35
CA ASN A 135 4.69 -9.66 12.28
C ASN A 135 4.26 -8.78 11.11
N LEU A 136 3.05 -8.24 11.11
CA LEU A 136 2.46 -7.52 9.98
C LEU A 136 3.36 -6.42 9.39
N MET A 137 4.05 -5.65 10.22
CA MET A 137 4.93 -4.58 9.73
C MET A 137 6.16 -5.14 9.00
N LEU A 138 6.85 -6.11 9.60
CA LEU A 138 8.02 -6.75 8.98
C LEU A 138 7.61 -7.56 7.75
N GLN A 139 6.49 -8.28 7.86
CA GLN A 139 5.91 -9.03 6.76
C GLN A 139 5.55 -8.10 5.60
N ARG A 140 4.99 -6.92 5.86
CA ARG A 140 4.69 -5.93 4.82
C ARG A 140 5.95 -5.53 4.05
N ILE A 141 7.05 -5.23 4.75
CA ILE A 141 8.32 -4.88 4.10
C ILE A 141 8.86 -6.06 3.29
N LYS A 142 8.80 -7.29 3.83
CA LYS A 142 9.18 -8.53 3.11
C LYS A 142 8.36 -8.72 1.84
N THR A 143 7.05 -8.56 1.93
CA THR A 143 6.11 -8.70 0.82
C THR A 143 6.36 -7.64 -0.26
N TYR A 144 6.69 -6.40 0.11
CA TYR A 144 7.11 -5.36 -0.84
C TYR A 144 8.43 -5.69 -1.54
N ILE A 145 9.41 -6.23 -0.81
CA ILE A 145 10.69 -6.67 -1.41
C ILE A 145 10.42 -7.76 -2.45
N ALA A 146 9.69 -8.81 -2.09
CA ALA A 146 9.36 -9.91 -2.99
C ALA A 146 8.61 -9.43 -4.25
N PHE A 147 7.64 -8.54 -4.07
CA PHE A 147 6.92 -7.91 -5.18
C PHE A 147 7.86 -7.13 -6.12
N LEU A 148 8.73 -6.28 -5.58
CA LEU A 148 9.65 -5.49 -6.40
C LEU A 148 10.69 -6.35 -7.12
N GLU A 149 11.17 -7.42 -6.48
CA GLU A 149 12.07 -8.41 -7.10
C GLU A 149 11.37 -9.15 -8.25
N GLN A 150 10.11 -9.56 -8.05
CA GLN A 150 9.29 -10.14 -9.12
C GLN A 150 9.12 -9.16 -10.29
N LYS A 151 8.81 -7.89 -10.01
CA LYS A 151 8.67 -6.85 -11.06
C LYS A 151 9.97 -6.56 -11.79
N LEU A 152 11.12 -6.68 -11.11
CA LEU A 152 12.42 -6.57 -11.76
C LEU A 152 12.64 -7.69 -12.79
N VAL A 153 12.23 -8.92 -12.48
CA VAL A 153 12.30 -10.08 -13.40
C VAL A 153 11.30 -9.97 -14.54
N GLU A 154 10.08 -9.51 -14.27
CA GLU A 154 9.04 -9.30 -15.31
C GLU A 154 9.41 -8.19 -16.30
N PHE A 155 10.08 -7.14 -15.80
CA PHE A 155 10.54 -6.05 -16.66
C PHE A 155 11.54 -6.53 -17.72
N ASP A 156 12.48 -7.41 -17.35
CA ASP A 156 13.45 -8.01 -18.29
C ASP A 156 12.76 -8.77 -19.45
N ARG A 157 11.45 -9.05 -19.35
CA ARG A 157 10.66 -9.74 -20.38
C ARG A 157 9.71 -8.83 -21.17
N THR A 158 9.16 -7.78 -20.55
CA THR A 158 8.00 -7.05 -21.10
C THR A 158 8.30 -5.60 -21.49
N GLU A 159 9.42 -5.04 -21.04
CA GLU A 159 9.84 -3.64 -21.24
C GLU A 159 8.81 -2.56 -20.83
N ARG A 160 7.68 -2.94 -20.21
CA ARG A 160 6.67 -2.02 -19.68
C ARG A 160 6.97 -1.72 -18.23
N LEU A 161 6.88 -0.44 -17.88
CA LEU A 161 7.23 0.06 -16.55
C LEU A 161 6.22 1.04 -16.03
N ASN A 162 5.85 0.82 -14.78
CA ASN A 162 5.03 1.74 -14.03
C ASN A 162 5.79 2.22 -12.79
N HIS A 163 5.51 3.45 -12.37
CA HIS A 163 5.79 3.88 -11.01
C HIS A 163 4.88 3.10 -10.05
N PHE A 164 5.30 2.87 -8.81
CA PHE A 164 4.48 2.18 -7.82
C PHE A 164 4.30 3.01 -6.56
N VAL A 165 3.10 3.00 -6.00
CA VAL A 165 2.82 3.48 -4.65
C VAL A 165 2.50 2.28 -3.78
N LEU A 166 3.43 1.90 -2.91
CA LEU A 166 3.24 0.83 -1.92
C LEU A 166 2.63 1.46 -0.66
N THR A 167 1.48 0.97 -0.22
CA THR A 167 0.72 1.64 0.83
C THR A 167 -0.22 0.73 1.60
N ASP A 168 -0.69 1.20 2.76
CA ASP A 168 -1.69 0.50 3.55
C ASP A 168 -3.08 0.73 2.95
N SER A 169 -3.99 -0.23 3.14
CA SER A 169 -5.38 -0.09 2.70
C SER A 169 -6.24 0.80 3.60
N ASP A 170 -5.70 1.29 4.73
CA ASP A 170 -6.42 2.16 5.68
C ASP A 170 -6.22 3.66 5.41
N ILE A 171 -5.71 4.01 4.23
CA ILE A 171 -5.54 5.38 3.74
C ILE A 171 -6.67 5.79 2.78
N ALA A 172 -6.96 7.08 2.71
CA ALA A 172 -7.76 7.68 1.64
C ALA A 172 -6.86 8.47 0.70
N VAL A 173 -6.87 8.11 -0.59
CA VAL A 173 -6.26 8.89 -1.68
C VAL A 173 -7.33 9.83 -2.22
N VAL A 174 -7.15 11.14 -2.04
CA VAL A 174 -8.16 12.16 -2.35
C VAL A 174 -7.76 13.11 -3.49
N ASP A 175 -6.59 12.90 -4.09
CA ASP A 175 -6.07 13.66 -5.22
C ASP A 175 -5.06 12.79 -6.01
N ASP A 176 -4.70 13.21 -7.22
CA ASP A 176 -3.77 12.52 -8.10
C ASP A 176 -2.35 12.52 -7.49
N LEU A 177 -1.80 11.34 -7.18
CA LEU A 177 -0.44 11.19 -6.64
C LEU A 177 0.67 11.11 -7.70
N GLY A 178 0.32 11.07 -8.99
CA GLY A 178 1.26 11.10 -10.11
C GLY A 178 2.21 12.30 -10.06
N HIS A 179 1.72 13.44 -9.57
CA HIS A 179 2.53 14.65 -9.41
C HIS A 179 3.78 14.46 -8.54
N ILE A 180 3.81 13.47 -7.63
CA ILE A 180 4.99 13.16 -6.81
C ILE A 180 6.16 12.82 -7.73
N PHE A 181 5.90 12.01 -8.75
CA PHE A 181 6.89 11.58 -9.72
C PHE A 181 7.26 12.77 -10.61
N GLU A 182 6.28 13.45 -11.21
CA GLU A 182 6.54 14.60 -12.09
C GLU A 182 7.38 15.70 -11.42
N LYS A 183 7.00 16.12 -10.19
CA LYS A 183 7.69 17.21 -9.47
C LYS A 183 9.05 16.80 -8.91
N ASN A 184 9.30 15.51 -8.73
CA ASN A 184 10.55 15.00 -8.18
C ASN A 184 11.18 13.97 -9.15
N PRO A 185 11.85 14.42 -10.22
CA PRO A 185 12.40 13.49 -11.22
C PRO A 185 13.63 12.69 -10.74
N HIS A 186 14.24 13.04 -9.61
CA HIS A 186 15.58 12.57 -9.22
C HIS A 186 15.63 11.72 -7.94
N PHE A 187 14.56 11.01 -7.60
CA PHE A 187 14.55 10.01 -6.51
C PHE A 187 14.44 8.58 -7.05
N HIS A 188 14.91 7.60 -6.28
CA HIS A 188 14.64 6.17 -6.56
C HIS A 188 13.43 5.71 -5.75
N LEU A 189 13.38 6.14 -4.49
CA LEU A 189 12.33 5.84 -3.52
C LEU A 189 11.96 7.11 -2.74
N ALA A 190 10.69 7.30 -2.45
CA ALA A 190 10.21 8.29 -1.49
C ALA A 190 9.45 7.60 -0.35
N VAL A 191 9.67 8.06 0.88
CA VAL A 191 9.06 7.50 2.09
C VAL A 191 8.50 8.60 2.97
N THR A 192 7.57 8.21 3.85
CA THR A 192 7.10 9.09 4.93
C THR A 192 7.70 8.66 6.27
N PHE A 193 7.82 9.61 7.19
CA PHE A 193 8.36 9.37 8.54
C PHE A 193 7.27 9.47 9.60
N ARG A 194 7.37 8.62 10.62
CA ARG A 194 6.52 8.63 11.81
C ARG A 194 7.16 9.48 12.89
N ASN A 195 6.33 10.08 13.74
CA ASN A 195 6.77 10.65 15.01
C ASN A 195 6.97 9.54 16.06
N ASN A 196 7.80 8.55 15.73
CA ASN A 196 8.18 7.45 16.61
C ASN A 196 9.69 7.22 16.44
N LYS A 197 10.48 7.54 17.47
CA LYS A 197 11.95 7.44 17.40
C LYS A 197 12.46 6.01 17.24
N GLY A 198 11.70 5.01 17.68
CA GLY A 198 12.06 3.61 17.51
C GLY A 198 11.84 3.12 16.07
N GLN A 199 10.68 3.44 15.51
CA GLN A 199 10.29 3.08 14.14
C GLN A 199 9.97 4.34 13.33
N PRO A 200 11.02 5.11 12.95
CA PRO A 200 10.83 6.40 12.31
C PRO A 200 10.31 6.28 10.88
N LEU A 201 10.49 5.14 10.21
CA LEU A 201 10.03 4.95 8.84
C LEU A 201 8.58 4.45 8.82
N ASN A 202 7.76 5.05 7.98
CA ASN A 202 6.39 4.59 7.74
C ASN A 202 6.34 3.67 6.51
N SER A 203 6.23 2.36 6.73
CA SER A 203 6.01 1.40 5.64
C SER A 203 4.59 1.45 5.05
N GLY A 204 3.70 2.26 5.61
CA GLY A 204 2.34 2.47 5.09
C GLY A 204 2.27 3.44 3.91
N PHE A 205 3.39 4.07 3.51
CA PHE A 205 3.46 4.82 2.25
C PHE A 205 4.90 4.86 1.74
N VAL A 206 5.12 4.32 0.55
CA VAL A 206 6.40 4.25 -0.15
C VAL A 206 6.16 4.43 -1.64
N ALA A 207 6.71 5.48 -2.25
CA ALA A 207 6.65 5.68 -3.70
C ALA A 207 7.95 5.19 -4.35
N VAL A 208 7.85 4.30 -5.33
CA VAL A 208 8.98 3.73 -6.07
C VAL A 208 8.91 4.25 -7.50
N ARG A 209 9.95 4.98 -7.92
CA ARG A 209 10.02 5.55 -9.26
C ARG A 209 10.55 4.53 -10.26
N ALA A 210 9.89 4.42 -11.40
CA ALA A 210 10.51 3.85 -12.60
C ALA A 210 11.26 4.96 -13.36
N SER A 211 12.47 4.70 -13.85
CA SER A 211 13.24 5.72 -14.59
C SER A 211 13.95 5.09 -15.78
N LYS A 212 13.61 5.48 -17.01
CA LYS A 212 14.04 4.83 -18.26
C LYS A 212 15.56 4.69 -18.46
N LEU A 213 16.38 5.60 -17.92
CA LEU A 213 17.85 5.50 -18.01
C LEU A 213 18.48 4.66 -16.88
N GLN A 214 17.74 4.40 -15.80
CA GLN A 214 18.24 3.88 -14.53
C GLN A 214 17.25 2.88 -13.90
N ILE A 215 16.51 2.13 -14.73
CA ILE A 215 15.33 1.34 -14.31
C ILE A 215 15.71 0.28 -13.29
N LYS A 216 16.67 -0.59 -13.66
CA LYS A 216 17.23 -1.59 -12.75
C LYS A 216 17.77 -0.91 -11.50
N LEU A 217 18.42 0.24 -11.67
CA LEU A 217 19.03 0.97 -10.57
C LEU A 217 17.98 1.48 -9.56
N CYS A 218 16.82 1.99 -9.98
CA CYS A 218 15.78 2.47 -9.06
C CYS A 218 15.16 1.33 -8.25
N PHE A 219 14.70 0.26 -8.91
CA PHE A 219 14.03 -0.85 -8.23
C PHE A 219 15.03 -1.63 -7.38
N PHE A 220 16.23 -1.89 -7.89
CA PHE A 220 17.32 -2.48 -7.12
C PHE A 220 17.64 -1.63 -5.88
N ARG A 221 17.78 -0.31 -6.02
CA ARG A 221 18.03 0.58 -4.87
C ARG A 221 16.88 0.62 -3.87
N ALA A 222 15.63 0.53 -4.34
CA ALA A 222 14.46 0.42 -3.48
C ALA A 222 14.48 -0.90 -2.70
N VAL A 223 14.78 -2.02 -3.37
CA VAL A 223 14.92 -3.34 -2.76
C VAL A 223 16.04 -3.35 -1.71
N GLU A 224 17.23 -2.88 -2.06
CA GLU A 224 18.37 -2.80 -1.15
C GLU A 224 18.06 -1.94 0.08
N PHE A 225 17.41 -0.80 -0.11
CA PHE A 225 16.98 0.04 0.99
C PHE A 225 15.98 -0.69 1.91
N LEU A 226 14.95 -1.32 1.34
CA LEU A 226 13.95 -2.04 2.13
C LEU A 226 14.56 -3.25 2.85
N LYS A 227 15.54 -3.95 2.26
CA LYS A 227 16.30 -5.02 2.92
C LYS A 227 17.06 -4.50 4.14
N GLN A 228 17.75 -3.37 4.02
CA GLN A 228 18.44 -2.73 5.16
C GLN A 228 17.47 -2.29 6.26
N VAL A 229 16.31 -1.73 5.89
CA VAL A 229 15.26 -1.37 6.86
C VAL A 229 14.73 -2.63 7.57
N LEU A 230 14.46 -3.70 6.81
CA LEU A 230 13.98 -4.97 7.35
C LEU A 230 14.98 -5.58 8.33
N GLU A 231 16.26 -5.61 7.97
CA GLU A 231 17.34 -6.10 8.83
C GLU A 231 17.42 -5.28 10.13
N THR A 232 17.47 -3.95 9.98
CA THR A 232 17.54 -3.02 11.12
C THR A 232 16.36 -3.19 12.07
N TYR A 233 15.14 -3.33 11.53
CA TYR A 233 13.94 -3.49 12.35
C TYR A 233 13.82 -4.87 12.95
N SER A 234 14.22 -5.93 12.24
CA SER A 234 14.24 -7.29 12.78
C SER A 234 15.21 -7.40 13.97
N LEU A 235 16.40 -6.81 13.88
CA LEU A 235 17.38 -6.81 14.99
C LEU A 235 16.90 -6.04 16.23
N ARG A 236 16.05 -5.02 16.05
CA ARG A 236 15.57 -4.17 17.15
C ARG A 236 14.28 -4.65 17.79
N TYR A 237 13.42 -5.32 17.03
CA TYR A 237 12.03 -5.61 17.44
C TYR A 237 11.66 -7.08 17.48
N THR A 238 12.51 -7.97 16.94
CA THR A 238 12.37 -9.41 17.15
C THR A 238 13.18 -9.77 18.40
N ARG A 239 12.54 -9.65 19.57
CA ARG A 239 13.00 -10.24 20.84
C ARG A 239 12.00 -11.31 21.27
#